data_AF-A0A667GXD6-F1
#
_entry.id   AF-A0A667GXD6-F1
#
_cell.length_a   1.000
_cell.length_b   1.000
_cell.length_c   1.000
_cell.angle_alpha   90.00
_cell.angle_beta   90.00
_cell.angle_gamma   90.00
#
_symmetry.space_group_name_H-M   'P 1'
#
loop_
_entity.id
_entity.type
_entity.pdbx_description
1 polymer ?
#
loop_
_entity_poly.entity_id
_entity_poly.type
_entity_poly.pdbx_seq_one_letter_code
_entity_poly.pdbx_strand_id
1 'polypeptide(L)'
;MASKLLRAVILGPPGSGKGTVCQRIAQSFGLQHLSSGHFLRENIKANTEVGDMAKQYIEKGLLVPDHVITRLMMSELENRRGQHWLLDGFPRTLVQAEALDRICELDLVITLNIPFETLKDRLSRRWIHPPSGRVYNLDFNPPHVHGIDDITGEPLVQQEDDKPEAVAARLRQYKDVAKPVIELYKSRGVLHQFSGTETNKIWPYVYTLFSNKITPIQSKEAY
;
A
#
# COMPACT_ATOMS: atom_id res chain seq x y z
N MET A 1 18.25 -16.81 -20.96
CA MET A 1 17.67 -15.45 -20.96
C MET A 1 17.29 -15.15 -19.52
N ALA A 2 17.80 -14.06 -18.93
CA ALA A 2 17.34 -13.65 -17.60
C ALA A 2 15.84 -13.34 -17.67
N SER A 3 15.05 -13.92 -16.76
CA SER A 3 13.61 -13.63 -16.69
C SER A 3 13.40 -12.13 -16.48
N LYS A 4 12.52 -11.50 -17.28
CA LYS A 4 12.15 -10.08 -17.12
C LYS A 4 11.69 -9.85 -15.67
N LEU A 5 12.28 -8.88 -14.99
CA LEU A 5 11.89 -8.54 -13.62
C LEU A 5 10.54 -7.83 -13.61
N LEU A 6 9.54 -8.42 -12.97
CA LEU A 6 8.24 -7.80 -12.70
C LEU A 6 8.35 -6.43 -12.02
N ARG A 7 7.58 -5.47 -12.53
CA ARG A 7 7.33 -4.15 -11.96
C ARG A 7 5.82 -3.98 -11.73
N ALA A 8 5.36 -4.21 -10.50
CA ALA A 8 3.95 -4.16 -10.14
C ALA A 8 3.62 -3.06 -9.12
N VAL A 9 2.44 -2.46 -9.27
CA VAL A 9 1.91 -1.42 -8.37
C VAL A 9 0.51 -1.79 -7.92
N ILE A 10 0.22 -1.64 -6.63
CA ILE A 10 -1.14 -1.72 -6.07
C ILE A 10 -1.55 -0.32 -5.59
N LEU A 11 -2.63 0.20 -6.18
CA LEU A 11 -3.27 1.45 -5.83
C LEU A 11 -4.62 1.19 -5.16
N GLY A 12 -5.02 2.11 -4.29
CA GLY A 12 -6.34 2.09 -3.70
C GLY A 12 -6.47 3.15 -2.60
N PRO A 13 -7.71 3.58 -2.30
CA PRO A 13 -7.95 4.52 -1.22
C PRO A 13 -7.57 3.91 0.14
N PRO A 14 -7.38 4.75 1.18
CA PRO A 14 -7.32 4.28 2.57
C PRO A 14 -8.50 3.34 2.89
N GLY A 15 -8.25 2.22 3.55
CA GLY A 15 -9.29 1.22 3.88
C GLY A 15 -9.64 0.22 2.76
N SER A 16 -9.04 0.35 1.56
CA SER A 16 -9.33 -0.56 0.43
C SER A 16 -8.85 -2.01 0.63
N GLY A 17 -7.93 -2.25 1.56
CA GLY A 17 -7.29 -3.55 1.77
C GLY A 17 -6.00 -3.76 0.99
N LYS A 18 -5.49 -2.73 0.30
CA LYS A 18 -4.24 -2.79 -0.49
C LYS A 18 -3.04 -3.39 0.27
N GLY A 19 -2.86 -3.03 1.55
CA GLY A 19 -1.74 -3.52 2.36
C GLY A 19 -1.86 -5.02 2.64
N THR A 20 -3.07 -5.49 2.98
CA THR A 20 -3.39 -6.91 3.16
C THR A 20 -3.15 -7.69 1.87
N VAL A 21 -3.57 -7.15 0.73
CA VAL A 21 -3.35 -7.76 -0.58
C VAL A 21 -1.84 -7.83 -0.89
N CYS A 22 -1.09 -6.73 -0.68
CA CYS A 22 0.36 -6.71 -0.89
C CYS A 22 1.09 -7.74 -0.03
N GLN A 23 0.72 -7.90 1.24
CA GLN A 23 1.30 -8.90 2.13
C GLN A 23 1.02 -10.33 1.63
N ARG A 24 -0.21 -10.62 1.19
CA ARG A 24 -0.53 -11.93 0.60
C ARG A 24 0.24 -12.18 -0.70
N ILE A 25 0.38 -11.18 -1.58
CA ILE A 25 1.21 -11.30 -2.79
C ILE A 25 2.66 -11.62 -2.40
N ALA A 26 3.23 -10.86 -1.46
CA ALA A 26 4.60 -11.04 -0.99
C ALA A 26 4.84 -12.49 -0.50
N GLN A 27 3.92 -13.04 0.28
CA GLN A 27 3.98 -14.41 0.78
C GLN A 27 3.81 -15.46 -0.33
N SER A 28 2.80 -15.33 -1.19
CA SER A 28 2.50 -16.33 -2.22
C SER A 28 3.49 -16.35 -3.39
N PHE A 29 4.19 -15.24 -3.64
CA PHE A 29 5.06 -15.08 -4.81
C PHE A 29 6.51 -14.75 -4.47
N GLY A 30 6.87 -14.67 -3.18
CA GLY A 30 8.25 -14.36 -2.77
C GLY A 30 8.69 -12.94 -3.08
N LEU A 31 7.75 -12.00 -3.15
CA LEU A 31 8.05 -10.61 -3.46
C LEU A 31 8.31 -9.81 -2.19
N GLN A 32 9.18 -8.81 -2.29
CA GLN A 32 9.29 -7.80 -1.23
C GLN A 32 8.15 -6.78 -1.37
N HIS A 33 7.43 -6.55 -0.28
CA HIS A 33 6.42 -5.48 -0.20
C HIS A 33 7.12 -4.14 0.03
N LEU A 34 7.07 -3.26 -0.98
CA LEU A 34 7.71 -1.95 -0.94
C LEU A 34 6.64 -0.88 -0.71
N SER A 35 6.67 -0.18 0.42
CA SER A 35 5.73 0.90 0.72
C SER A 35 6.43 2.14 1.23
N SER A 36 5.99 3.31 0.77
CA SER A 36 6.55 4.59 1.20
C SER A 36 6.43 4.79 2.72
N GLY A 37 5.31 4.38 3.31
CA GLY A 37 5.11 4.46 4.76
C GLY A 37 6.08 3.57 5.56
N HIS A 38 6.44 2.39 5.04
CA HIS A 38 7.44 1.53 5.68
C HIS A 38 8.83 2.15 5.64
N PHE A 39 9.31 2.53 4.45
CA PHE A 39 10.62 3.16 4.30
C PHE A 39 10.73 4.48 5.05
N LEU A 40 9.66 5.25 5.13
CA LEU A 40 9.64 6.49 5.92
C LEU A 40 9.88 6.21 7.40
N ARG A 41 9.22 5.19 7.96
CA ARG A 41 9.42 4.79 9.37
C ARG A 41 10.83 4.25 9.61
N GLU A 42 11.38 3.48 8.68
CA GLU A 42 12.76 3.00 8.79
C GLU A 42 13.77 4.14 8.76
N ASN A 43 13.60 5.09 7.84
CA ASN A 43 14.47 6.26 7.72
C ASN A 43 14.39 7.18 8.94
N ILE A 44 13.19 7.38 9.51
CA ILE A 44 13.01 8.11 10.78
C ILE A 44 13.72 7.37 11.93
N LYS A 45 13.59 6.04 12.03
CA LYS A 45 14.26 5.25 13.08
C LYS A 45 15.78 5.26 12.94
N ALA A 46 16.27 5.28 11.71
CA ALA A 46 17.70 5.29 11.39
C ALA A 46 18.33 6.70 11.43
N ASN A 47 17.54 7.75 11.69
CA ASN A 47 17.98 9.16 11.69
C ASN A 47 18.72 9.54 10.39
N THR A 48 18.17 9.18 9.24
CA THR A 48 18.71 9.62 7.93
C THR A 48 18.27 11.06 7.65
N GLU A 49 18.97 11.76 6.74
CA GLU A 49 18.60 13.12 6.31
C GLU A 49 17.12 13.21 5.89
N VAL A 50 16.65 12.25 5.08
CA VAL A 50 15.25 12.17 4.63
C VAL A 50 14.31 11.82 5.78
N GLY A 51 14.75 10.96 6.70
CA GLY A 51 14.02 10.63 7.93
C GLY A 51 13.80 11.84 8.83
N ASP A 52 14.84 12.62 9.08
CA ASP A 52 14.78 13.83 9.90
C ASP A 52 13.88 14.90 9.26
N MET A 53 14.00 15.11 7.95
CA MET A 53 13.07 15.97 7.21
C MET A 53 11.63 15.52 7.40
N ALA A 54 11.33 14.24 7.20
CA ALA A 54 9.98 13.70 7.35
C ALA A 54 9.46 13.84 8.79
N LYS A 55 10.31 13.58 9.78
CA LYS A 55 10.00 13.69 11.21
C LYS A 55 9.54 15.11 11.57
N GLN A 56 10.19 16.14 11.05
CA GLN A 56 9.80 17.54 11.29
C GLN A 56 8.38 17.89 10.81
N TYR A 57 7.91 17.27 9.73
CA TYR A 57 6.52 17.45 9.28
C TYR A 57 5.55 16.67 10.17
N ILE A 58 5.87 15.41 10.47
CA ILE A 58 5.01 14.53 11.26
C ILE A 58 4.80 15.08 12.68
N GLU A 59 5.86 15.54 13.35
CA GLU A 59 5.79 16.11 14.70
C GLU A 59 4.93 17.39 14.76
N LYS A 60 4.81 18.11 13.64
CA LYS A 60 3.94 19.29 13.49
C LYS A 60 2.51 18.93 13.06
N GLY A 61 2.19 17.63 12.94
CA GLY A 61 0.91 17.17 12.41
C GLY A 61 0.70 17.49 10.92
N LEU A 62 1.78 17.78 10.19
CA LEU A 62 1.74 18.11 8.77
C LEU A 62 1.98 16.86 7.91
N LEU A 63 1.35 16.85 6.72
CA LEU A 63 1.63 15.83 5.72
C LEU A 63 3.05 15.99 5.18
N VAL A 64 3.76 14.88 5.05
CA VAL A 64 5.08 14.85 4.42
C VAL A 64 4.93 15.23 2.93
N PRO A 65 5.67 16.23 2.43
CA PRO A 65 5.54 16.67 1.05
C PRO A 65 5.87 15.59 0.03
N ASP A 66 5.17 15.61 -1.12
CA ASP A 66 5.34 14.59 -2.16
C ASP A 66 6.77 14.45 -2.66
N HIS A 67 7.52 15.56 -2.78
CA HIS A 67 8.91 15.51 -3.25
C HIS A 67 9.83 14.75 -2.29
N VAL A 68 9.57 14.80 -0.97
CA VAL A 68 10.31 14.04 0.05
C VAL A 68 10.02 12.55 -0.11
N ILE A 69 8.74 12.19 -0.29
CA ILE A 69 8.32 10.81 -0.56
C ILE A 69 8.90 10.29 -1.87
N THR A 70 8.93 11.11 -2.93
CA THR A 70 9.54 10.75 -4.21
C THR A 70 11.03 10.50 -4.05
N ARG A 71 11.78 11.40 -3.41
CA ARG A 71 13.23 11.24 -3.18
C ARG A 71 13.54 9.95 -2.43
N LEU A 72 12.77 9.68 -1.36
CA LEU A 72 12.86 8.45 -0.59
C LEU A 72 12.65 7.21 -1.46
N MET A 73 11.50 7.16 -2.16
CA MET A 73 11.14 5.99 -2.96
C MET A 73 12.11 5.74 -4.11
N MET A 74 12.56 6.79 -4.80
CA MET A 74 13.52 6.63 -5.90
C MET A 74 14.84 6.04 -5.40
N SER A 75 15.37 6.54 -4.28
CA SER A 75 16.60 6.00 -3.68
C SER A 75 16.47 4.53 -3.30
N GLU A 76 15.36 4.14 -2.66
CA GLU A 76 15.12 2.74 -2.28
C GLU A 76 14.97 1.81 -3.51
N LEU A 77 14.31 2.29 -4.57
CA LEU A 77 14.12 1.50 -5.80
C LEU A 77 15.41 1.35 -6.60
N GLU A 78 16.27 2.37 -6.64
CA GLU A 78 17.57 2.26 -7.31
C GLU A 78 18.45 1.18 -6.70
N ASN A 79 18.46 1.07 -5.37
CA ASN A 79 19.17 0.02 -4.64
C ASN A 79 18.59 -1.39 -4.88
N ARG A 80 17.41 -1.50 -5.50
CA ARG A 80 16.68 -2.75 -5.72
C ARG A 80 16.41 -3.04 -7.19
N ARG A 81 17.13 -2.40 -8.13
CA ARG A 81 16.94 -2.61 -9.59
C ARG A 81 17.01 -4.08 -10.02
N GLY A 82 17.81 -4.91 -9.34
CA GLY A 82 17.95 -6.35 -9.61
C GLY A 82 16.82 -7.25 -9.08
N GLN A 83 15.79 -6.70 -8.44
CA GLN A 83 14.71 -7.46 -7.78
C GLN A 83 13.36 -7.20 -8.43
N HIS A 84 12.38 -8.07 -8.23
CA HIS A 84 10.97 -7.79 -8.54
C HIS A 84 10.42 -6.70 -7.61
N TRP A 85 9.55 -5.84 -8.12
CA TRP A 85 8.95 -4.75 -7.32
C TRP A 85 7.45 -4.94 -7.15
N LEU A 86 7.00 -4.81 -5.90
CA LEU A 86 5.60 -4.69 -5.53
C LEU A 86 5.42 -3.38 -4.74
N LEU A 87 5.00 -2.32 -5.43
CA LEU A 87 4.82 -1.01 -4.82
C LEU A 87 3.40 -0.88 -4.24
N ASP A 88 3.28 -0.56 -2.95
CA ASP A 88 2.02 -0.32 -2.27
C ASP A 88 1.76 1.18 -2.11
N GLY A 89 0.82 1.70 -2.90
CA GLY A 89 0.35 3.07 -2.79
C GLY A 89 1.41 4.11 -3.19
N PHE A 90 2.37 3.73 -4.02
CA PHE A 90 3.27 4.62 -4.76
C PHE A 90 3.30 4.17 -6.24
N PRO A 91 3.10 5.07 -7.20
CA PRO A 91 2.93 6.52 -7.05
C PRO A 91 1.51 6.91 -6.62
N ARG A 92 1.39 8.03 -5.91
CA ARG A 92 0.09 8.65 -5.56
C ARG A 92 -0.26 9.82 -6.48
N THR A 93 0.74 10.56 -6.93
CA THR A 93 0.57 11.74 -7.78
C THR A 93 1.12 11.52 -9.17
N LEU A 94 0.71 12.34 -10.14
CA LEU A 94 1.21 12.27 -11.51
C LEU A 94 2.72 12.50 -11.56
N VAL A 95 3.23 13.46 -10.79
CA VAL A 95 4.68 13.75 -10.69
C VAL A 95 5.46 12.54 -10.16
N GLN A 96 4.89 11.80 -9.20
CA GLN A 96 5.51 10.56 -8.72
C GLN A 96 5.50 9.46 -9.79
N ALA A 97 4.43 9.37 -10.59
CA ALA A 97 4.34 8.41 -11.69
C ALA A 97 5.37 8.73 -12.78
N GLU A 98 5.49 9.99 -13.19
CA GLU A 98 6.50 10.45 -14.14
C GLU A 98 7.93 10.22 -13.63
N ALA A 99 8.17 10.37 -12.32
CA ALA A 99 9.47 10.06 -11.73
C ALA A 99 9.77 8.55 -11.78
N LEU A 100 8.79 7.71 -11.48
CA LEU A 100 8.92 6.25 -11.52
C LEU A 100 9.18 5.75 -12.95
N ASP A 101 8.50 6.34 -13.95
CA ASP A 101 8.66 6.01 -15.36
C ASP A 101 10.07 6.24 -15.90
N ARG A 102 10.87 7.11 -15.25
CA ARG A 102 12.27 7.34 -15.64
C ARG A 102 13.19 6.19 -15.27
N ILE A 103 12.80 5.35 -14.31
CA ILE A 103 13.65 4.27 -13.79
C ILE A 103 13.12 2.87 -14.11
N CYS A 104 11.84 2.74 -14.47
CA CYS A 104 11.27 1.47 -14.91
C CYS A 104 10.05 1.65 -15.82
N GLU A 105 9.76 0.60 -16.58
CA GLU A 105 8.46 0.42 -17.24
C GLU A 105 7.61 -0.51 -16.37
N LEU A 106 6.39 -0.09 -16.02
CA LEU A 106 5.49 -0.90 -15.21
C LEU A 106 4.80 -1.98 -16.05
N ASP A 107 4.82 -3.23 -15.55
CA ASP A 107 4.17 -4.37 -16.21
C ASP A 107 2.72 -4.57 -15.77
N LEU A 108 2.38 -4.09 -14.57
CA LEU A 108 1.11 -4.35 -13.91
C LEU A 108 0.78 -3.25 -12.90
N VAL A 109 -0.39 -2.63 -13.06
CA VAL A 109 -0.96 -1.71 -12.07
C VAL A 109 -2.33 -2.25 -11.70
N ILE A 110 -2.58 -2.48 -10.42
CA ILE A 110 -3.89 -2.90 -9.92
C ILE A 110 -4.47 -1.78 -9.07
N THR A 111 -5.70 -1.35 -9.37
CA THR A 111 -6.43 -0.41 -8.53
C THR A 111 -7.62 -1.08 -7.86
N LEU A 112 -7.72 -0.92 -6.53
CA LEU A 112 -8.83 -1.41 -5.72
C LEU A 112 -9.91 -0.34 -5.61
N ASN A 113 -10.93 -0.44 -6.46
CA ASN A 113 -12.08 0.47 -6.48
C ASN A 113 -13.19 -0.04 -5.54
N ILE A 114 -13.07 0.32 -4.27
CA ILE A 114 -14.02 -0.07 -3.22
C ILE A 114 -15.01 1.08 -2.98
N PRO A 115 -16.32 0.81 -2.82
CA PRO A 115 -17.31 1.86 -2.54
C PRO A 115 -16.99 2.69 -1.30
N PHE A 116 -17.29 3.99 -1.37
CA PHE A 116 -16.98 4.95 -0.31
C PHE A 116 -17.54 4.56 1.06
N GLU A 117 -18.81 4.14 1.13
CA GLU A 117 -19.43 3.72 2.39
C GLU A 117 -18.72 2.51 3.00
N THR A 118 -18.35 1.53 2.17
CA THR A 118 -17.56 0.37 2.64
C THR A 118 -16.20 0.78 3.19
N LEU A 119 -15.53 1.77 2.59
CA LEU A 119 -14.26 2.28 3.10
C LEU A 119 -14.42 3.00 4.44
N LYS A 120 -15.48 3.80 4.58
CA LYS A 120 -15.82 4.49 5.81
C LYS A 120 -16.07 3.51 6.96
N ASP A 121 -16.89 2.50 6.72
CA ASP A 121 -17.17 1.45 7.71
C ASP A 121 -15.89 0.71 8.11
N ARG A 122 -15.07 0.31 7.14
CA ARG A 122 -13.79 -0.38 7.40
C ARG A 122 -12.81 0.45 8.22
N LEU A 123 -12.72 1.76 7.96
CA LEU A 123 -11.83 2.64 8.69
C LEU A 123 -12.33 2.89 10.12
N SER A 124 -13.64 3.02 10.33
CA SER A 124 -14.22 3.18 11.68
C SER A 124 -13.96 2.00 12.62
N ARG A 125 -13.75 0.80 12.06
CA ARG A 125 -13.50 -0.45 12.79
C ARG A 125 -12.03 -0.86 12.77
N ARG A 126 -11.14 0.04 12.33
CA ARG A 126 -9.70 -0.21 12.25
C ARG A 126 -9.04 0.05 13.59
N TRP A 127 -8.12 -0.84 13.95
CA TRP A 127 -7.26 -0.77 15.12
C TRP A 127 -5.82 -1.01 14.70
N ILE A 128 -4.88 -0.36 15.38
CA ILE A 128 -3.46 -0.45 15.03
C ILE A 128 -2.66 -0.66 16.30
N HIS A 129 -1.63 -1.50 16.21
CA HIS A 129 -0.59 -1.59 17.21
C HIS A 129 0.53 -0.59 16.87
N PRO A 130 0.70 0.54 17.60
CA PRO A 130 1.60 1.62 17.18
C PRO A 130 3.07 1.23 16.99
N PRO A 131 3.69 0.43 17.89
CA PRO A 131 5.10 0.04 17.76
C PRO A 131 5.40 -0.77 16.50
N SER A 132 4.52 -1.71 16.14
CA SER A 132 4.74 -2.62 15.01
C SER A 132 4.09 -2.13 13.71
N GLY A 133 3.05 -1.30 13.80
CA GLY A 133 2.19 -0.93 12.68
C GLY A 133 1.25 -2.04 12.21
N ARG A 134 1.10 -3.15 12.97
CA ARG A 134 0.10 -4.20 12.68
C ARG A 134 -1.31 -3.60 12.72
N VAL A 135 -2.14 -4.02 11.78
CA VAL A 135 -3.50 -3.47 11.56
C VAL A 135 -4.52 -4.58 11.75
N TYR A 136 -5.53 -4.27 12.53
CA TYR A 136 -6.68 -5.12 12.84
C TYR A 136 -7.96 -4.45 12.38
N ASN A 137 -8.94 -5.26 11.97
CA ASN A 137 -10.28 -4.82 11.67
C ASN A 137 -11.25 -5.85 12.24
N LEU A 138 -12.23 -5.37 13.02
CA LEU A 138 -13.12 -6.24 13.79
C LEU A 138 -13.96 -7.22 12.95
N ASP A 139 -14.17 -6.94 11.66
CA ASP A 139 -14.98 -7.80 10.78
C ASP A 139 -14.13 -8.77 9.94
N PHE A 140 -12.91 -8.37 9.57
CA PHE A 140 -12.09 -9.10 8.61
C PHE A 140 -10.92 -9.85 9.27
N ASN A 141 -10.24 -9.21 10.21
CA ASN A 141 -9.11 -9.78 10.94
C ASN A 141 -9.13 -9.24 12.39
N PRO A 142 -10.13 -9.67 13.19
CA PRO A 142 -10.21 -9.26 14.58
C PRO A 142 -8.97 -9.78 15.34
N PRO A 143 -8.47 -9.02 16.33
CA PRO A 143 -7.46 -9.56 17.23
C PRO A 143 -8.03 -10.74 18.02
N HIS A 144 -7.19 -11.67 18.47
CA HIS A 144 -7.58 -12.79 19.31
C HIS A 144 -8.26 -12.32 20.60
N VAL A 145 -7.80 -11.19 21.15
CA VAL A 145 -8.40 -10.51 22.30
C VAL A 145 -8.70 -9.07 21.92
N HIS A 146 -9.94 -8.62 22.16
CA HIS A 146 -10.37 -7.28 21.79
C HIS A 146 -9.45 -6.20 22.38
N GLY A 147 -8.94 -5.30 21.53
CA GLY A 147 -8.08 -4.20 21.94
C GLY A 147 -6.63 -4.57 22.24
N ILE A 148 -6.19 -5.81 21.95
CA ILE A 148 -4.85 -6.31 22.28
C ILE A 148 -4.15 -6.84 21.01
N ASP A 149 -2.86 -6.57 20.87
CA ASP A 149 -2.03 -7.09 19.78
C ASP A 149 -1.72 -8.58 19.99
N ASP A 150 -1.91 -9.39 18.94
CA ASP A 150 -1.77 -10.85 19.03
C ASP A 150 -0.34 -11.34 19.29
N ILE A 151 0.67 -10.53 19.00
CA ILE A 151 2.08 -10.92 19.10
C ILE A 151 2.69 -10.42 20.41
N THR A 152 2.43 -9.17 20.77
CA THR A 152 3.06 -8.54 21.95
C THR A 152 2.17 -8.51 23.18
N GLY A 153 0.86 -8.66 23.03
CA GLY A 153 -0.10 -8.47 24.12
C GLY A 153 -0.29 -7.00 24.52
N GLU A 154 0.25 -6.06 23.76
CA GLU A 154 0.17 -4.63 24.03
C GLU A 154 -1.16 -4.02 23.51
N PRO A 155 -1.61 -2.87 24.05
CA PRO A 155 -2.86 -2.24 23.64
C PRO A 155 -2.87 -1.78 22.18
N LEU A 156 -4.00 -2.01 21.52
CA LEU A 156 -4.32 -1.43 20.23
C LEU A 156 -4.95 -0.05 20.41
N VAL A 157 -4.80 0.81 19.40
CA VAL A 157 -5.41 2.14 19.37
C VAL A 157 -6.15 2.38 18.05
N GLN A 158 -7.18 3.23 18.10
CA GLN A 158 -7.76 3.84 16.90
C GLN A 158 -7.08 5.18 16.63
N GLN A 159 -6.74 5.46 15.37
CA GLN A 159 -6.10 6.73 15.02
C GLN A 159 -7.14 7.84 14.94
N GLU A 160 -6.74 9.07 15.25
CA GLU A 160 -7.62 10.24 15.05
C GLU A 160 -8.07 10.37 13.58
N ASP A 161 -7.19 9.99 12.66
CA ASP A 161 -7.43 9.97 11.22
C ASP A 161 -8.48 8.95 10.75
N ASP A 162 -8.92 8.04 11.63
CA ASP A 162 -9.96 7.06 11.36
C ASP A 162 -11.36 7.54 11.85
N LYS A 163 -11.47 8.77 12.41
CA LYS A 163 -12.75 9.44 12.70
C LYS A 163 -13.53 9.76 11.41
N PRO A 164 -14.88 9.73 11.41
CA PRO A 164 -15.68 9.84 10.19
C PRO A 164 -15.37 11.05 9.29
N GLU A 165 -15.15 12.23 9.88
CA GLU A 165 -14.86 13.47 9.17
C GLU A 165 -13.47 13.43 8.51
N ALA A 166 -12.47 12.93 9.25
CA ALA A 166 -11.10 12.76 8.77
C ALA A 166 -11.05 11.73 7.63
N VAL A 167 -11.77 10.62 7.77
CA VAL A 167 -11.91 9.59 6.73
C VAL A 167 -12.51 10.19 5.45
N ALA A 168 -13.61 10.93 5.55
CA ALA A 168 -14.25 11.54 4.39
C ALA A 168 -13.32 12.54 3.68
N ALA A 169 -12.58 13.35 4.43
CA ALA A 169 -11.59 14.28 3.88
C ALA A 169 -10.46 13.54 3.14
N ARG A 170 -9.90 12.48 3.75
CA ARG A 170 -8.83 11.67 3.15
C ARG A 170 -9.27 10.94 1.88
N LEU A 171 -10.50 10.42 1.87
CA LEU A 171 -11.05 9.74 0.69
C LEU A 171 -11.29 10.71 -0.48
N ARG A 172 -11.76 11.93 -0.21
CA ARG A 172 -11.88 12.99 -1.22
C ARG A 172 -10.52 13.37 -1.80
N GLN A 173 -9.56 13.69 -0.92
CA GLN A 173 -8.21 14.04 -1.34
C GLN A 173 -7.56 12.93 -2.18
N TYR A 174 -7.72 11.67 -1.77
CA TYR A 174 -7.22 10.54 -2.55
C TYR A 174 -7.82 10.50 -3.95
N LYS A 175 -9.15 10.69 -4.09
CA LYS A 175 -9.82 10.62 -5.39
C LYS A 175 -9.27 11.66 -6.37
N ASP A 176 -9.10 12.90 -5.92
CA ASP A 176 -8.64 14.00 -6.79
C ASP A 176 -7.19 13.78 -7.24
N VAL A 177 -6.35 13.28 -6.34
CA VAL A 177 -4.92 13.07 -6.59
C VAL A 177 -4.64 11.77 -7.37
N ALA A 178 -5.41 10.71 -7.12
CA ALA A 178 -5.21 9.40 -7.76
C ALA A 178 -5.82 9.33 -9.18
N LYS A 179 -6.86 10.12 -9.48
CA LYS A 179 -7.54 10.06 -10.78
C LYS A 179 -6.58 10.26 -11.97
N PRO A 180 -5.67 11.27 -11.99
CA PRO A 180 -4.69 11.42 -13.07
C PRO A 180 -3.77 10.21 -13.22
N VAL A 181 -3.35 9.60 -12.11
CA VAL A 181 -2.46 8.42 -12.11
C VAL A 181 -3.18 7.19 -12.67
N ILE A 182 -4.44 7.00 -12.29
CA ILE A 182 -5.28 5.91 -12.79
C ILE A 182 -5.48 6.05 -14.30
N GLU A 183 -5.84 7.24 -14.79
CA GLU A 183 -6.02 7.48 -16.23
C GLU A 183 -4.72 7.30 -17.03
N LEU A 184 -3.58 7.73 -16.47
CA LEU A 184 -2.27 7.47 -17.08
C LEU A 184 -2.04 5.98 -17.32
N TYR A 185 -2.15 5.15 -16.28
CA TYR A 185 -1.89 3.71 -16.43
C TYR A 185 -2.98 2.97 -17.21
N LYS A 186 -4.21 3.49 -17.22
CA LYS A 186 -5.29 3.01 -18.07
C LYS A 186 -4.96 3.21 -19.56
N SER A 187 -4.52 4.41 -19.94
CA SER A 187 -4.15 4.72 -21.33
C SER A 187 -2.97 3.89 -21.84
N ARG A 188 -2.10 3.43 -20.94
CA ARG A 188 -0.98 2.51 -21.24
C ARG A 188 -1.36 1.04 -21.32
N GLY A 189 -2.60 0.68 -20.98
CA GLY A 189 -3.07 -0.71 -21.04
C GLY A 189 -2.47 -1.64 -19.97
N VAL A 190 -1.87 -1.10 -18.91
CA VAL A 190 -1.28 -1.87 -17.81
C VAL A 190 -2.14 -1.87 -16.54
N LEU A 191 -3.23 -1.10 -16.53
CA LEU A 191 -4.15 -0.98 -15.42
C LEU A 191 -5.21 -2.10 -15.41
N HIS A 192 -5.29 -2.78 -14.28
CA HIS A 192 -6.37 -3.70 -13.91
C HIS A 192 -7.15 -3.10 -12.75
N GLN A 193 -8.48 -3.05 -12.87
CA GLN A 193 -9.34 -2.50 -11.84
C GLN A 193 -10.20 -3.61 -11.23
N PHE A 194 -10.04 -3.81 -9.92
CA PHE A 194 -10.98 -4.61 -9.15
C PHE A 194 -12.06 -3.69 -8.58
N SER A 195 -13.34 -4.02 -8.79
CA SER A 195 -14.46 -3.33 -8.15
C SER A 195 -15.26 -4.33 -7.31
N GLY A 196 -15.47 -4.03 -6.04
CA GLY A 196 -16.22 -4.89 -5.13
C GLY A 196 -16.14 -4.43 -3.67
N THR A 197 -16.86 -5.12 -2.79
CA THR A 197 -16.95 -4.79 -1.36
C THR A 197 -16.28 -5.83 -0.46
N GLU A 198 -16.01 -7.02 -0.97
CA GLU A 198 -15.49 -8.16 -0.19
C GLU A 198 -14.01 -8.39 -0.46
N THR A 199 -13.17 -8.26 0.57
CA THR A 199 -11.73 -8.54 0.46
C THR A 199 -11.43 -9.96 0.00
N ASN A 200 -12.28 -10.92 0.37
CA ASN A 200 -12.14 -12.32 -0.01
C ASN A 200 -12.34 -12.56 -1.51
N LYS A 201 -13.01 -11.64 -2.23
CA LYS A 201 -13.10 -11.66 -3.71
C LYS A 201 -11.97 -10.89 -4.38
N ILE A 202 -11.34 -9.93 -3.67
CA ILE A 202 -10.16 -9.21 -4.16
C ILE A 202 -9.00 -10.19 -4.38
N TRP A 203 -8.75 -11.06 -3.39
CA TRP A 203 -7.57 -11.91 -3.41
C TRP A 203 -7.49 -12.88 -4.59
N PRO A 204 -8.52 -13.70 -4.91
CA PRO A 204 -8.47 -14.60 -6.06
C PRO A 204 -8.21 -13.87 -7.38
N TYR A 205 -8.85 -12.71 -7.59
CA TYR A 205 -8.63 -11.87 -8.78
C TYR A 205 -7.17 -11.43 -8.89
N VAL A 206 -6.62 -10.89 -7.80
CA VAL A 206 -5.24 -10.42 -7.77
C VAL A 206 -4.26 -11.58 -7.94
N TYR A 207 -4.51 -12.72 -7.28
CA TYR A 207 -3.69 -13.92 -7.39
C TYR A 207 -3.58 -14.38 -8.85
N THR A 208 -4.70 -14.48 -9.58
CA THR A 208 -4.71 -14.85 -11.00
C THR A 208 -3.89 -13.89 -11.87
N LEU A 209 -3.95 -12.59 -11.61
CA LEU A 209 -3.14 -11.61 -12.35
C LEU A 209 -1.63 -11.81 -12.13
N PHE A 210 -1.23 -12.09 -10.89
CA PHE A 210 0.18 -12.35 -10.56
C PHE A 210 0.67 -13.70 -11.07
N SER A 211 -0.15 -14.76 -11.00
CA SER A 211 0.22 -16.09 -11.51
C SER A 211 0.48 -16.12 -13.02
N ASN A 212 -0.11 -15.19 -13.77
CA ASN A 212 0.16 -15.02 -15.20
C ASN A 212 1.49 -14.33 -15.49
N LYS A 213 2.13 -13.73 -14.48
CA LYS A 213 3.36 -12.93 -14.63
C LYS A 213 4.58 -13.57 -13.96
N ILE A 214 4.39 -14.20 -12.81
CA ILE A 214 5.43 -14.85 -12.02
C ILE A 214 4.91 -16.14 -11.39
N THR A 215 5.78 -17.14 -11.27
CA THR A 215 5.43 -18.42 -10.68
C THR A 215 5.19 -18.25 -9.18
N PRO A 216 4.04 -18.70 -8.64
CA PRO A 216 3.83 -18.75 -7.20
C PRO A 216 4.88 -19.62 -6.52
N ILE A 217 5.30 -19.23 -5.32
CA ILE A 217 6.01 -20.16 -4.43
C ILE A 217 4.99 -21.22 -4.06
N GLN A 218 5.27 -22.49 -4.39
CA GLN A 218 4.41 -23.60 -3.96
C GLN A 218 4.25 -23.55 -2.43
N SER A 219 3.10 -23.12 -1.94
CA SER A 219 2.70 -23.27 -0.54
C SER A 219 1.29 -23.87 -0.48
N LYS A 220 1.08 -24.74 0.50
CA LYS A 220 -0.09 -25.62 0.68
C LYS A 220 -1.44 -24.90 0.94
N GLU A 221 -1.53 -23.60 0.73
CA GLU A 221 -2.64 -22.75 1.20
C GLU A 221 -3.31 -21.95 0.06
N ALA A 222 -3.30 -22.46 -1.16
CA ALA A 222 -3.96 -21.82 -2.31
C ALA A 222 -5.49 -21.99 -2.34
N TYR A 223 -6.15 -22.24 -1.21
CA TYR A 223 -7.60 -22.39 -1.08
C TYR A 223 -8.12 -21.65 0.15
#